data_AF-A0A842U710-F1
#
_entry.id   AF-A0A842U710-F1
#
_cell.length_a   1.000
_cell.length_b   1.000
_cell.length_c   1.000
_cell.angle_alpha   90.00
_cell.angle_beta   90.00
_cell.angle_gamma   90.00
#
_symmetry.space_group_name_H-M   'P 1'
#
loop_
_entity.id
_entity.type
_entity.pdbx_description
1 polymer ?
#
loop_
_entity_poly.entity_id
_entity_poly.type
_entity_poly.pdbx_seq_one_letter_code
_entity_poly.pdbx_strand_id
1 'polypeptide(L)'
;MEFFTLMFIGMIYELIIILISAILLILILKRYQIKKHRLTLILFFIFLNLTLAIIFSWLSKLIVLYSQINYLEDNTLPDPGTPFAWIMFRIIEFRISFVFVSIGTILSYILKVRVFDQGYKPYERNLIFSFGIFTILYAFFVFIRGFLFLDVLAFLFVSILMIIVYIPFLFRCFNAYTSVEKRTYQIAFISLAIMSLSFVLIFIMFLIDRVLILLGDPGFTVFYFAAWAFSIIGIVSAYLGYIRPRS
;
A
#
# COMPACT_ATOMS: atom_id res chain seq x y z
N MET A 1 13.28 -22.70 -12.53
CA MET A 1 11.90 -23.20 -12.68
C MET A 1 11.03 -22.78 -11.50
N GLU A 2 11.50 -22.89 -10.24
CA GLU A 2 10.72 -22.51 -9.05
C GLU A 2 10.33 -21.02 -8.97
N PHE A 3 11.23 -20.08 -9.33
CA PHE A 3 10.96 -18.64 -9.28
C PHE A 3 9.73 -18.22 -10.10
N PHE A 4 9.67 -18.60 -11.37
CA PHE A 4 8.55 -18.28 -12.26
C PHE A 4 7.24 -18.91 -11.80
N THR A 5 7.28 -20.11 -11.22
CA THR A 5 6.10 -20.77 -10.64
C THR A 5 5.58 -20.00 -9.42
N LEU A 6 6.46 -19.60 -8.48
CA LEU A 6 6.09 -18.81 -7.32
C LEU A 6 5.55 -17.43 -7.72
N MET A 7 6.16 -16.80 -8.73
CA MET A 7 5.70 -15.54 -9.28
C MET A 7 4.31 -15.65 -9.91
N PHE A 8 4.03 -16.73 -10.64
CA PHE A 8 2.72 -17.01 -11.20
C PHE A 8 1.64 -17.19 -10.11
N ILE A 9 1.97 -17.92 -9.05
CA ILE A 9 1.06 -18.07 -7.89
C ILE A 9 0.80 -16.70 -7.24
N GLY A 10 1.84 -15.91 -7.02
CA GLY A 10 1.73 -14.54 -6.50
C GLY A 10 0.83 -13.66 -7.37
N MET A 11 0.99 -13.74 -8.68
CA MET A 11 0.18 -13.00 -9.66
C MET A 11 -1.30 -13.39 -9.59
N ILE A 12 -1.65 -14.67 -9.46
CA ILE A 12 -3.04 -15.11 -9.28
C ILE A 12 -3.60 -14.58 -7.96
N TYR A 13 -2.81 -14.65 -6.88
CA TYR A 13 -3.25 -14.20 -5.56
C TYR A 13 -3.55 -12.70 -5.56
N GLU A 14 -2.68 -11.89 -6.18
CA GLU A 14 -2.91 -10.45 -6.36
C GLU A 14 -4.13 -10.14 -7.21
N LEU A 15 -4.42 -10.93 -8.25
CA LEU A 15 -5.62 -10.74 -9.08
C LEU A 15 -6.90 -10.83 -8.23
N ILE A 16 -6.97 -11.79 -7.31
CA ILE A 16 -8.11 -11.91 -6.37
C ILE A 16 -8.24 -10.65 -5.53
N ILE A 17 -7.13 -10.11 -5.03
CA ILE A 17 -7.12 -8.90 -4.20
C ILE A 17 -7.53 -7.66 -5.01
N ILE A 18 -7.11 -7.57 -6.27
CA ILE A 18 -7.54 -6.52 -7.20
C ILE A 18 -9.05 -6.56 -7.38
N LEU A 19 -9.64 -7.74 -7.58
CA LEU A 19 -11.09 -7.89 -7.72
C LEU A 19 -11.84 -7.44 -6.47
N ILE A 20 -11.39 -7.85 -5.28
CA ILE A 20 -11.98 -7.41 -4.00
C ILE A 20 -11.84 -5.89 -3.82
N SER A 21 -10.67 -5.33 -4.14
CA SER A 21 -10.40 -3.89 -4.05
C SER A 21 -11.28 -3.09 -5.01
N ALA A 22 -11.49 -3.57 -6.23
CA ALA A 22 -12.34 -2.94 -7.23
C ALA A 22 -13.81 -2.91 -6.78
N ILE A 23 -14.33 -4.02 -6.23
CA ILE A 23 -15.68 -4.05 -5.64
C ILE A 23 -15.79 -3.00 -4.54
N LEU A 24 -14.81 -2.93 -3.65
CA LEU A 24 -14.80 -1.94 -2.57
C LEU A 24 -14.81 -0.51 -3.11
N LEU A 25 -13.98 -0.23 -4.11
CA LEU A 25 -13.90 1.07 -4.77
C LEU A 25 -15.25 1.50 -5.34
N ILE A 26 -15.96 0.58 -6.02
CA ILE A 26 -17.32 0.82 -6.55
C ILE A 26 -18.30 1.13 -5.42
N LEU A 27 -18.24 0.41 -4.31
CA LEU A 27 -19.11 0.64 -3.15
C LEU A 27 -18.85 2.01 -2.51
N ILE A 28 -17.58 2.43 -2.39
CA ILE A 28 -17.22 3.77 -1.90
C ILE A 28 -17.75 4.84 -2.86
N LEU A 29 -17.59 4.64 -4.17
CA LEU A 29 -18.05 5.58 -5.19
C LEU A 29 -19.57 5.76 -5.14
N LYS A 30 -20.33 4.66 -5.08
CA LYS A 30 -21.79 4.71 -4.89
C LYS A 30 -22.17 5.48 -3.63
N ARG A 31 -21.46 5.24 -2.52
CA ARG A 31 -21.72 5.97 -1.28
C ARG A 31 -21.40 7.46 -1.39
N TYR A 32 -20.33 7.83 -2.09
CA TYR A 32 -20.01 9.23 -2.38
C TYR A 32 -21.08 9.88 -3.27
N GLN A 33 -21.59 9.20 -4.29
CA GLN A 33 -22.66 9.74 -5.14
C GLN A 33 -23.94 10.05 -4.34
N ILE A 34 -24.26 9.23 -3.33
CA ILE A 34 -25.40 9.43 -2.44
C ILE A 34 -25.14 10.58 -1.46
N LYS A 35 -24.02 10.54 -0.72
CA LYS A 35 -23.76 11.48 0.38
C LYS A 35 -23.16 12.81 -0.05
N LYS A 36 -22.43 12.83 -1.17
CA LYS A 36 -21.61 13.94 -1.69
C LYS A 36 -20.67 14.56 -0.64
N HIS A 37 -20.23 13.76 0.33
CA HIS A 37 -19.43 14.24 1.45
C HIS A 37 -17.94 14.23 1.11
N ARG A 38 -17.19 15.26 1.55
CA ARG A 38 -15.76 15.39 1.26
C ARG A 38 -14.91 14.25 1.85
N LEU A 39 -15.31 13.70 3.00
CA LEU A 39 -14.60 12.56 3.61
C LEU A 39 -14.72 11.29 2.78
N THR A 40 -15.88 11.01 2.19
CA THR A 40 -16.05 9.82 1.34
C THR A 40 -15.30 9.97 0.02
N LEU A 41 -15.11 11.20 -0.47
CA LEU A 41 -14.24 11.46 -1.62
C LEU A 41 -12.75 11.21 -1.30
N ILE A 42 -12.27 11.67 -0.15
CA ILE A 42 -10.90 11.40 0.30
C ILE A 42 -10.69 9.89 0.44
N LEU A 43 -11.65 9.19 1.06
CA LEU A 43 -11.62 7.74 1.19
C LEU A 43 -11.57 7.05 -0.18
N PHE A 44 -12.36 7.50 -1.16
CA PHE A 44 -12.30 6.99 -2.53
C PHE A 44 -10.89 7.14 -3.12
N PHE A 45 -10.27 8.31 -2.99
CA PHE A 45 -8.92 8.53 -3.51
C PHE A 45 -7.85 7.69 -2.78
N ILE A 46 -7.98 7.46 -1.48
CA ILE A 46 -7.10 6.53 -0.75
C ILE A 46 -7.19 5.13 -1.36
N PHE A 47 -8.41 4.59 -1.49
CA PHE A 47 -8.63 3.26 -2.04
C PHE A 47 -8.26 3.14 -3.51
N LEU A 48 -8.44 4.21 -4.30
CA LEU A 48 -8.01 4.26 -5.68
C LEU A 48 -6.48 4.11 -5.78
N ASN A 49 -5.74 4.88 -4.98
CA ASN A 49 -4.29 4.81 -4.95
C ASN A 49 -3.80 3.43 -4.49
N LEU A 50 -4.38 2.87 -3.43
CA LEU A 50 -4.03 1.51 -2.97
C LEU A 50 -4.34 0.46 -4.04
N THR A 51 -5.48 0.55 -4.73
CA THR A 51 -5.84 -0.38 -5.82
C THR A 51 -4.84 -0.25 -6.98
N LEU A 52 -4.49 0.97 -7.38
CA LEU A 52 -3.48 1.21 -8.41
C LEU A 52 -2.12 0.63 -8.03
N ALA A 53 -1.70 0.76 -6.77
CA ALA A 53 -0.46 0.16 -6.30
C ALA A 53 -0.44 -1.37 -6.48
N ILE A 54 -1.55 -2.04 -6.17
CA ILE A 54 -1.69 -3.50 -6.35
C ILE A 54 -1.70 -3.84 -7.84
N ILE A 55 -2.40 -3.06 -8.68
CA ILE A 55 -2.39 -3.25 -10.15
C ILE A 55 -0.98 -3.14 -10.72
N PHE A 56 -0.19 -2.13 -10.32
CA PHE A 56 1.19 -2.00 -10.79
C PHE A 56 2.11 -3.11 -10.25
N SER A 57 1.85 -3.61 -9.03
CA SER A 57 2.55 -4.76 -8.47
C SER A 57 2.26 -6.05 -9.24
N TRP A 58 1.02 -6.22 -9.66
CA TRP A 58 0.59 -7.33 -10.49
C TRP A 58 1.17 -7.21 -11.91
N LEU A 59 1.13 -6.00 -12.48
CA LEU A 59 1.65 -5.71 -13.82
C LEU A 59 3.16 -5.98 -13.91
N SER A 60 3.93 -5.66 -12.87
CA SER A 60 5.34 -6.04 -12.75
C SER A 60 5.55 -7.54 -13.03
N LYS A 61 4.79 -8.40 -12.35
CA LYS A 61 4.92 -9.86 -12.46
C LYS A 61 4.48 -10.34 -13.83
N LEU A 62 3.40 -9.77 -14.36
CA LEU A 62 2.99 -10.05 -15.73
C LEU A 62 4.13 -9.75 -16.72
N ILE A 63 4.74 -8.57 -16.62
CA ILE A 63 5.85 -8.19 -17.50
C ILE A 63 7.03 -9.16 -17.34
N VAL A 64 7.42 -9.50 -16.12
CA VAL A 64 8.52 -10.44 -15.85
C VAL A 64 8.22 -11.84 -16.41
N LEU A 65 7.03 -12.38 -16.20
CA LEU A 65 6.63 -13.69 -16.72
C LEU A 65 6.60 -13.74 -18.25
N TYR A 66 6.12 -12.68 -18.92
CA TYR A 66 6.04 -12.65 -20.38
C TYR A 66 7.37 -12.33 -21.06
N SER A 67 8.19 -11.46 -20.46
CA SER A 67 9.50 -11.08 -21.00
C SER A 67 10.61 -12.07 -20.65
N GLN A 68 10.37 -12.95 -19.66
CA GLN A 68 11.37 -13.87 -19.10
C GLN A 68 12.61 -13.15 -18.53
N ILE A 69 12.50 -11.84 -18.24
CA ILE A 69 13.58 -11.05 -17.64
C ILE A 69 13.64 -11.36 -16.15
N ASN A 70 14.71 -11.99 -15.68
CA ASN A 70 14.92 -12.15 -14.25
C ASN A 70 15.60 -10.90 -13.68
N TYR A 71 14.82 -9.91 -13.25
CA TYR A 71 15.37 -8.65 -12.74
C TYR A 71 16.25 -8.80 -11.47
N LEU A 72 16.26 -9.97 -10.82
CA LEU A 72 17.15 -10.27 -9.70
C LEU A 72 18.56 -10.72 -10.17
N GLU A 73 18.64 -11.37 -11.33
CA GLU A 73 19.87 -11.97 -11.87
C GLU A 73 20.43 -11.20 -13.09
N ASP A 74 19.55 -10.64 -13.93
CA ASP A 74 19.85 -9.92 -15.18
C ASP A 74 20.20 -8.44 -14.91
N ASN A 75 21.30 -8.23 -14.17
CA ASN A 75 21.77 -6.93 -13.72
C ASN A 75 22.76 -6.25 -14.68
N THR A 76 23.11 -6.91 -15.80
CA THR A 76 24.16 -6.48 -16.74
C THR A 76 23.65 -5.71 -17.96
N LEU A 77 22.33 -5.54 -18.07
CA LEU A 77 21.73 -4.84 -19.19
C LEU A 77 21.90 -3.31 -19.01
N PRO A 78 22.33 -2.58 -20.06
CA PRO A 78 22.58 -1.14 -19.97
C PRO A 78 21.33 -0.37 -19.57
N ASP A 79 21.56 0.81 -18.97
CA ASP A 79 20.48 1.72 -18.60
C ASP A 79 19.56 2.00 -19.80
N PRO A 80 18.23 2.12 -19.56
CA PRO A 80 17.27 2.28 -20.64
C PRO A 80 17.54 3.56 -21.44
N GLY A 81 17.97 3.40 -22.69
CA GLY A 81 18.19 4.52 -23.62
C GLY A 81 16.92 5.23 -24.09
N THR A 82 15.73 4.83 -23.62
CA THR A 82 14.44 5.44 -23.98
C THR A 82 13.59 5.76 -22.75
N PRO A 83 12.79 6.85 -22.78
CA PRO A 83 11.86 7.18 -21.69
C PRO A 83 10.84 6.06 -21.38
N PHE A 84 10.43 5.30 -22.40
CA PHE A 84 9.51 4.18 -22.22
C PHE A 84 10.14 3.06 -21.38
N ALA A 85 11.37 2.64 -21.73
CA ALA A 85 12.06 1.60 -20.97
C ALA A 85 12.36 2.06 -19.53
N TRP A 86 12.64 3.35 -19.33
CA TRP A 86 12.83 3.95 -18.01
C TRP A 86 11.61 3.81 -17.10
N ILE A 87 10.40 4.01 -17.63
CA ILE A 87 9.14 3.81 -16.88
C ILE A 87 8.88 2.31 -16.65
N MET A 88 9.12 1.48 -17.66
CA MET A 88 8.88 0.03 -17.57
C MET A 88 9.70 -0.63 -16.45
N PHE A 89 10.98 -0.28 -16.29
CA PHE A 89 11.79 -0.83 -15.20
C PHE A 89 11.31 -0.40 -13.80
N ARG A 90 10.76 0.80 -13.67
CA ARG A 90 10.13 1.25 -12.41
C ARG A 90 8.84 0.51 -12.09
N ILE A 91 8.12 0.07 -13.12
CA ILE A 91 6.98 -0.83 -12.92
C ILE A 91 7.49 -2.19 -12.45
N ILE A 92 8.47 -2.78 -13.15
CA ILE A 92 9.03 -4.11 -12.84
C ILE A 92 9.56 -4.16 -11.40
N GLU A 93 10.31 -3.16 -10.93
CA GLU A 93 10.85 -3.14 -9.56
C GLU A 93 9.89 -2.46 -8.55
N PHE A 94 8.59 -2.46 -8.81
CA PHE A 94 7.52 -2.01 -7.89
C PHE A 94 7.57 -0.53 -7.47
N ARG A 95 8.47 0.27 -8.04
CA ARG A 95 8.67 1.69 -7.71
C ARG A 95 7.41 2.51 -7.90
N ILE A 96 6.69 2.27 -9.01
CA ILE A 96 5.42 2.93 -9.27
C ILE A 96 4.37 2.58 -8.20
N SER A 97 4.33 1.32 -7.74
CA SER A 97 3.44 0.92 -6.65
C SER A 97 3.72 1.69 -5.36
N PHE A 98 4.99 1.94 -5.02
CA PHE A 98 5.36 2.72 -3.83
C PHE A 98 4.92 4.18 -3.91
N VAL A 99 4.96 4.78 -5.10
CA VAL A 99 4.44 6.14 -5.31
C VAL A 99 2.96 6.19 -4.96
N PHE A 100 2.16 5.27 -5.50
CA PHE A 100 0.73 5.22 -5.21
C PHE A 100 0.42 4.92 -3.74
N VAL A 101 1.15 4.00 -3.10
CA VAL A 101 1.02 3.74 -1.66
C VAL A 101 1.31 5.01 -0.87
N SER A 102 2.40 5.70 -1.17
CA SER A 102 2.82 6.91 -0.45
C SER A 102 1.77 8.01 -0.55
N ILE A 103 1.22 8.24 -1.75
CA ILE A 103 0.11 9.18 -1.97
C ILE A 103 -1.11 8.77 -1.14
N GLY A 104 -1.51 7.49 -1.22
CA GLY A 104 -2.62 6.94 -0.44
C GLY A 104 -2.44 7.16 1.07
N THR A 105 -1.23 6.98 1.58
CA THR A 105 -0.89 7.15 3.00
C THR A 105 -0.92 8.61 3.44
N ILE A 106 -0.43 9.54 2.60
CA ILE A 106 -0.57 10.99 2.88
C ILE A 106 -2.05 11.39 2.92
N LEU A 107 -2.87 10.86 2.01
CA LEU A 107 -4.32 11.09 2.02
C LEU A 107 -4.98 10.47 3.26
N SER A 108 -4.53 9.32 3.74
CA SER A 108 -4.98 8.71 5.00
C SER A 108 -4.68 9.58 6.22
N TYR A 109 -3.55 10.28 6.24
CA TYR A 109 -3.27 11.28 7.27
C TYR A 109 -4.28 12.44 7.24
N ILE A 110 -4.60 12.96 6.06
CA ILE A 110 -5.63 14.00 5.88
C ILE A 110 -6.99 13.49 6.38
N LEU A 111 -7.33 12.23 6.07
CA LEU A 111 -8.57 11.61 6.54
C LEU A 111 -8.60 11.49 8.08
N LYS A 112 -7.52 11.00 8.70
CA LYS A 112 -7.36 10.94 10.17
C LYS A 112 -7.69 12.29 10.81
N VAL A 113 -7.03 13.35 10.34
CA VAL A 113 -7.17 14.69 10.94
C VAL A 113 -8.62 15.18 10.87
N ARG A 114 -9.32 14.91 9.76
CA ARG A 114 -10.70 15.36 9.56
C ARG A 114 -11.76 14.47 10.19
N VAL A 115 -11.50 13.18 10.37
CA VAL A 115 -12.45 12.25 11.02
C VAL A 115 -12.50 12.50 12.53
N PHE A 116 -11.37 12.90 13.13
CA PHE A 116 -11.27 13.13 14.57
C PHE A 116 -11.29 14.62 14.97
N ASP A 117 -11.54 15.54 14.03
CA ASP A 117 -11.65 16.99 14.24
C ASP A 117 -10.52 17.63 15.08
N GLN A 118 -9.28 17.12 14.98
CA GLN A 118 -8.17 17.56 15.85
C GLN A 118 -7.43 18.79 15.33
N GLY A 119 -7.79 19.29 14.14
CA GLY A 119 -6.99 20.24 13.40
C GLY A 119 -5.61 19.67 13.00
N TYR A 120 -4.87 20.40 12.17
CA TYR A 120 -3.50 20.01 11.81
C TYR A 120 -2.52 20.52 12.85
N LYS A 121 -1.77 19.62 13.47
CA LYS A 121 -0.55 19.99 14.20
C LYS A 121 0.55 20.34 13.19
N PRO A 122 1.09 21.57 13.17
CA PRO A 122 2.02 22.00 12.12
C PRO A 122 3.26 21.11 11.98
N TYR A 123 3.85 20.67 13.10
CA TYR A 123 5.02 19.79 13.10
C TYR A 123 4.71 18.44 12.45
N GLU A 124 3.58 17.83 12.81
CA GLU A 124 3.18 16.49 12.35
C GLU A 124 2.85 16.54 10.86
N ARG A 125 2.16 17.60 10.43
CA ARG A 125 1.87 17.87 9.02
C ARG A 125 3.17 18.01 8.22
N ASN A 126 4.06 18.91 8.62
CA ASN A 126 5.28 19.16 7.88
C ASN A 126 6.16 17.91 7.80
N LEU A 127 6.27 17.13 8.89
CA LEU A 127 6.98 15.86 8.90
C LEU A 127 6.41 14.89 7.86
N ILE A 128 5.10 14.63 7.90
CA ILE A 128 4.45 13.64 7.03
C ILE A 128 4.51 14.05 5.56
N PHE A 129 4.26 15.32 5.24
CA PHE A 129 4.31 15.80 3.86
C PHE A 129 5.74 15.80 3.32
N SER A 130 6.71 16.34 4.07
CA SER A 130 8.11 16.36 3.61
C SER A 130 8.67 14.95 3.47
N PHE A 131 8.42 14.07 4.45
CA PHE A 131 8.86 12.68 4.37
C PHE A 131 8.14 11.91 3.26
N GLY A 132 6.83 12.13 3.08
CA GLY A 132 6.07 11.52 1.99
C GLY A 132 6.55 11.96 0.60
N ILE A 133 6.84 13.24 0.41
CA ILE A 133 7.44 13.76 -0.83
C ILE A 133 8.81 13.13 -1.05
N PHE A 134 9.66 13.10 -0.01
CA PHE A 134 10.96 12.44 -0.09
C PHE A 134 10.83 10.97 -0.52
N THR A 135 9.92 10.21 0.10
CA THR A 135 9.69 8.80 -0.25
C THR A 135 9.24 8.62 -1.69
N ILE A 136 8.34 9.49 -2.19
CA ILE A 136 7.89 9.48 -3.59
C ILE A 136 9.06 9.79 -4.54
N LEU A 137 9.84 10.83 -4.26
CA LEU A 137 10.99 11.22 -5.07
C LEU A 137 12.06 10.12 -5.06
N TYR A 138 12.33 9.53 -3.90
CA TYR A 138 13.26 8.42 -3.75
C TYR A 138 12.81 7.22 -4.57
N ALA A 139 11.56 6.77 -4.40
CA ALA A 139 11.02 5.64 -5.14
C ALA A 139 11.08 5.87 -6.66
N PHE A 140 10.81 7.09 -7.13
CA PHE A 140 10.72 7.38 -8.55
C PHE A 140 12.08 7.68 -9.21
N PHE A 141 12.97 8.43 -8.54
CA PHE A 141 14.23 8.91 -9.14
C PHE A 141 15.47 8.13 -8.69
N VAL A 142 15.51 7.65 -7.44
CA VAL A 142 16.67 6.94 -6.90
C VAL A 142 16.54 5.46 -7.22
N PHE A 143 17.06 5.09 -8.38
CA PHE A 143 16.91 3.78 -8.97
C PHE A 143 18.19 3.40 -9.72
N ILE A 144 18.76 2.25 -9.38
CA ILE A 144 19.83 1.60 -10.12
C ILE A 144 19.38 0.17 -10.31
N ARG A 145 19.29 -0.25 -11.58
CA ARG A 145 18.78 -1.57 -11.94
C ARG A 145 19.56 -2.67 -11.23
N GLY A 146 18.84 -3.63 -10.66
CA GLY A 146 19.45 -4.80 -10.00
C GLY A 146 20.12 -4.50 -8.66
N PHE A 147 20.13 -3.23 -8.21
CA PHE A 147 20.73 -2.87 -6.94
C PHE A 147 19.69 -2.99 -5.80
N LEU A 148 19.48 -4.24 -5.38
CA LEU A 148 18.48 -4.66 -4.38
C LEU A 148 18.51 -3.86 -3.07
N PHE A 149 19.67 -3.32 -2.69
CA PHE A 149 19.77 -2.47 -1.51
C PHE A 149 18.89 -1.22 -1.61
N LEU A 150 18.77 -0.62 -2.80
CA LEU A 150 17.89 0.53 -3.01
C LEU A 150 16.41 0.15 -2.95
N ASP A 151 16.05 -1.10 -3.29
CA ASP A 151 14.70 -1.62 -3.15
C ASP A 151 14.35 -1.74 -1.66
N VAL A 152 15.23 -2.35 -0.87
CA VAL A 152 15.06 -2.48 0.59
C VAL A 152 14.88 -1.10 1.23
N LEU A 153 15.68 -0.11 0.84
CA LEU A 153 15.52 1.26 1.32
C LEU A 153 14.18 1.88 0.92
N ALA A 154 13.69 1.65 -0.30
CA ALA A 154 12.37 2.15 -0.70
C ALA A 154 11.25 1.51 0.12
N PHE A 155 11.29 0.19 0.33
CA PHE A 155 10.35 -0.50 1.21
C PHE A 155 10.44 0.02 2.66
N LEU A 156 11.64 0.29 3.15
CA LEU A 156 11.86 0.84 4.48
C LEU A 156 11.22 2.23 4.62
N PHE A 157 11.43 3.13 3.66
CA PHE A 157 10.86 4.48 3.71
C PHE A 157 9.33 4.46 3.62
N VAL A 158 8.75 3.62 2.76
CA VAL A 158 7.30 3.43 2.72
C VAL A 158 6.81 2.85 4.05
N SER A 159 7.49 1.85 4.62
CA SER A 159 7.13 1.26 5.92
C SER A 159 7.13 2.29 7.05
N ILE A 160 8.17 3.14 7.13
CA ILE A 160 8.24 4.23 8.10
C ILE A 160 7.08 5.21 7.91
N LEU A 161 6.76 5.59 6.66
CA LEU A 161 5.63 6.47 6.36
C LEU A 161 4.31 5.84 6.80
N MET A 162 4.10 4.55 6.53
CA MET A 162 2.93 3.79 6.98
C MET A 162 2.82 3.81 8.51
N ILE A 163 3.92 3.55 9.22
CA ILE A 163 3.96 3.53 10.68
C ILE A 163 3.59 4.90 11.25
N ILE A 164 4.22 5.98 10.77
CA ILE A 164 3.99 7.34 11.27
C ILE A 164 2.53 7.79 11.08
N VAL A 165 1.85 7.31 10.03
CA VAL A 165 0.45 7.67 9.76
C VAL A 165 -0.55 6.73 10.44
N TYR A 166 -0.40 5.42 10.25
CA TYR A 166 -1.40 4.44 10.65
C TYR A 166 -1.31 4.02 12.11
N ILE A 167 -0.14 4.07 12.77
CA ILE A 167 -0.06 3.77 14.20
C ILE A 167 -0.79 4.83 15.05
N PRO A 168 -0.60 6.15 14.83
CA PRO A 168 -1.42 7.14 15.53
C PRO A 168 -2.91 7.02 15.19
N PHE A 169 -3.26 6.70 13.94
CA PHE A 169 -4.65 6.48 13.55
C PHE A 169 -5.27 5.28 14.30
N LEU A 170 -4.54 4.17 14.43
CA LEU A 170 -4.92 3.00 15.22
C LEU A 170 -5.21 3.35 16.67
N PHE A 171 -4.33 4.09 17.35
CA PHE A 171 -4.54 4.49 18.75
C PHE A 171 -5.79 5.37 18.90
N ARG A 172 -6.03 6.27 17.95
CA ARG A 172 -7.25 7.09 17.95
C ARG A 172 -8.51 6.26 17.76
N CYS A 173 -8.48 5.26 16.89
CA CYS A 173 -9.59 4.32 16.73
C CYS A 173 -9.87 3.55 18.03
N PHE A 174 -8.84 3.07 18.74
CA PHE A 174 -9.04 2.41 20.04
C PHE A 174 -9.62 3.34 21.11
N ASN A 175 -9.15 4.58 21.19
CA ASN A 175 -9.72 5.56 22.13
C ASN A 175 -11.17 5.92 21.79
N ALA A 176 -11.51 6.01 20.50
CA ALA A 176 -12.88 6.26 20.07
C ALA A 176 -13.80 5.05 20.33
N TYR A 177 -13.28 3.83 20.18
CA TYR A 177 -14.02 2.61 20.51
C TYR A 177 -14.50 2.60 21.96
N THR A 178 -13.66 2.96 22.93
CA THR A 178 -14.04 2.99 24.35
C THR A 178 -14.98 4.14 24.72
N SER A 179 -15.02 5.20 23.89
CA SER A 179 -15.78 6.41 24.17
C SER A 179 -17.20 6.42 23.60
N VAL A 180 -17.54 5.46 22.72
CA VAL A 180 -18.84 5.45 22.03
C VAL A 180 -19.73 4.34 22.59
N GLU A 181 -20.96 4.70 22.97
CA GLU A 181 -21.92 3.76 23.57
C GLU A 181 -22.56 2.81 22.55
N LYS A 182 -22.77 3.29 21.31
CA LYS A 182 -23.45 2.49 20.27
C LYS A 182 -22.51 1.41 19.72
N ARG A 183 -22.88 0.14 19.93
CA ARG A 183 -22.16 -1.05 19.46
C ARG A 183 -21.81 -1.02 17.97
N THR A 184 -22.66 -0.46 17.10
CA THR A 184 -22.38 -0.34 15.66
C THR A 184 -21.14 0.50 15.38
N TYR A 185 -20.97 1.62 16.09
CA TYR A 185 -19.81 2.49 15.93
C TYR A 185 -18.56 1.91 16.60
N GLN A 186 -18.73 1.20 17.72
CA GLN A 186 -17.65 0.44 18.34
C GLN A 186 -17.03 -0.58 17.36
N ILE A 187 -17.87 -1.40 16.71
CA ILE A 187 -17.41 -2.36 15.69
C ILE A 187 -16.71 -1.63 14.54
N ALA A 188 -17.23 -0.47 14.11
CA ALA A 188 -16.61 0.33 13.07
C ALA A 188 -15.19 0.78 13.47
N PHE A 189 -15.02 1.34 14.67
CA PHE A 189 -13.72 1.80 15.16
C PHE A 189 -12.71 0.66 15.33
N ILE A 190 -13.12 -0.49 15.87
CA ILE A 190 -12.26 -1.69 15.91
C ILE A 190 -11.84 -2.12 14.50
N SER A 191 -12.79 -2.14 13.56
CA SER A 191 -12.48 -2.52 12.18
C SER A 191 -11.47 -1.56 11.55
N LEU A 192 -11.56 -0.26 11.85
CA LEU A 192 -10.56 0.72 11.41
C LEU A 192 -9.20 0.52 12.09
N ALA A 193 -9.17 0.13 13.37
CA ALA A 193 -7.93 -0.21 14.07
C ALA A 193 -7.25 -1.45 13.44
N ILE A 194 -8.02 -2.51 13.17
CA ILE A 194 -7.54 -3.74 12.51
C ILE A 194 -7.03 -3.43 11.10
N MET A 195 -7.76 -2.60 10.34
CA MET A 195 -7.32 -2.13 9.02
C MET A 195 -5.96 -1.44 9.11
N SER A 196 -5.81 -0.51 10.05
CA SER A 196 -4.58 0.26 10.23
C SER A 196 -3.39 -0.63 10.58
N LEU A 197 -3.58 -1.58 11.50
CA LEU A 197 -2.56 -2.55 11.86
C LEU A 197 -2.18 -3.41 10.65
N SER A 198 -3.18 -3.91 9.93
CA SER A 198 -2.97 -4.75 8.75
C SER A 198 -2.16 -4.02 7.69
N PHE A 199 -2.48 -2.75 7.42
CA PHE A 199 -1.75 -1.92 6.45
C PHE A 199 -0.30 -1.68 6.84
N VAL A 200 0.01 -1.52 8.12
CA VAL A 200 1.39 -1.47 8.61
C VAL A 200 2.09 -2.82 8.40
N LEU A 201 1.42 -3.92 8.76
CA LEU A 201 1.98 -5.26 8.64
C LEU A 201 2.26 -5.67 7.20
N ILE A 202 1.45 -5.26 6.22
CA ILE A 202 1.73 -5.50 4.78
C ILE A 202 3.17 -5.07 4.43
N PHE A 203 3.53 -3.84 4.78
CA PHE A 203 4.83 -3.28 4.41
C PHE A 203 5.98 -3.81 5.27
N ILE A 204 5.74 -4.10 6.55
CA ILE A 204 6.74 -4.80 7.36
C ILE A 204 7.05 -6.18 6.79
N MET A 205 6.03 -6.94 6.39
CA MET A 205 6.21 -8.28 5.81
C MET A 205 6.91 -8.22 4.45
N PHE A 206 6.56 -7.28 3.57
CA PHE A 206 7.30 -7.09 2.33
C PHE A 206 8.74 -6.61 2.54
N LEU A 207 8.99 -5.76 3.55
CA LEU A 207 10.33 -5.33 3.89
C LEU A 207 11.19 -6.53 4.35
N ILE A 208 10.64 -7.40 5.20
CA ILE A 208 11.32 -8.63 5.62
C ILE A 208 11.61 -9.51 4.39
N ASP A 209 10.63 -9.73 3.52
CA ASP A 209 10.80 -10.50 2.28
C ASP A 209 11.95 -9.92 1.42
N ARG A 210 12.01 -8.60 1.24
CA ARG A 210 13.10 -7.96 0.49
C ARG A 210 14.46 -8.05 1.16
N VAL A 211 14.52 -7.96 2.49
CA VAL A 211 15.76 -8.17 3.23
C VAL A 211 16.26 -9.61 3.05
N LEU A 212 15.37 -10.60 3.07
CA LEU A 212 15.75 -12.00 2.81
C LEU A 212 16.29 -12.18 1.39
N ILE A 213 15.68 -11.54 0.40
CA ILE A 213 16.18 -11.57 -0.99
C ILE A 213 17.55 -10.91 -1.11
N LEU A 214 17.77 -9.79 -0.41
CA LEU A 214 19.10 -9.17 -0.33
C LEU A 214 20.14 -10.13 0.28
N LEU A 215 19.72 -11.02 1.18
CA LEU A 215 20.56 -12.06 1.79
C LEU A 215 20.66 -13.34 0.96
N GLY A 216 20.09 -13.38 -0.24
CA GLY A 216 20.21 -14.49 -1.19
C GLY A 216 18.99 -15.42 -1.30
N ASP A 217 17.86 -15.08 -0.68
CA ASP A 217 16.61 -15.82 -0.87
C ASP A 217 16.03 -15.61 -2.30
N PRO A 218 15.47 -16.63 -2.95
CA PRO A 218 14.87 -16.50 -4.30
C PRO A 218 13.63 -15.59 -4.35
N GLY A 219 13.11 -15.18 -3.20
CA GLY A 219 11.94 -14.32 -3.05
C GLY A 219 10.62 -15.08 -3.08
N PHE A 220 9.52 -14.33 -2.91
CA PHE A 220 8.20 -14.91 -2.66
C PHE A 220 8.19 -15.80 -1.41
N THR A 221 8.82 -15.32 -0.35
CA THR A 221 8.89 -16.03 0.94
C THR A 221 7.51 -16.13 1.59
N VAL A 222 7.42 -16.85 2.71
CA VAL A 222 6.21 -16.86 3.55
C VAL A 222 5.75 -15.45 3.92
N PHE A 223 6.67 -14.50 4.09
CA PHE A 223 6.36 -13.11 4.41
C PHE A 223 5.68 -12.38 3.25
N TYR A 224 6.04 -12.68 2.01
CA TYR A 224 5.35 -12.16 0.83
C TYR A 224 3.86 -12.54 0.83
N PHE A 225 3.55 -13.82 1.08
CA PHE A 225 2.15 -14.28 1.13
C PHE A 225 1.41 -13.78 2.37
N ALA A 226 2.09 -13.67 3.51
CA ALA A 226 1.53 -13.08 4.72
C ALA A 226 1.14 -11.61 4.51
N ALA A 227 1.96 -10.83 3.79
CA ALA A 227 1.64 -9.45 3.44
C ALA A 227 0.32 -9.37 2.69
N TRP A 228 0.11 -10.24 1.69
CA TRP A 228 -1.14 -10.25 0.94
C TRP A 228 -2.35 -10.74 1.74
N ALA A 229 -2.16 -11.68 2.68
CA ALA A 229 -3.21 -12.06 3.62
C ALA A 229 -3.64 -10.85 4.49
N PHE A 230 -2.68 -10.06 4.98
CA PHE A 230 -2.99 -8.80 5.68
C PHE A 230 -3.67 -7.77 4.78
N SER A 231 -3.37 -7.74 3.48
CA SER A 231 -4.10 -6.89 2.52
C SER A 231 -5.59 -7.24 2.48
N ILE A 232 -5.93 -8.53 2.42
CA ILE A 232 -7.34 -8.98 2.44
C ILE A 232 -8.00 -8.55 3.76
N ILE A 233 -7.38 -8.85 4.90
CA ILE A 233 -7.89 -8.46 6.22
C ILE A 233 -8.09 -6.94 6.29
N GLY A 234 -7.12 -6.16 5.80
CA GLY A 234 -7.18 -4.70 5.79
C GLY A 234 -8.33 -4.16 4.95
N ILE A 235 -8.50 -4.65 3.71
CA ILE A 235 -9.56 -4.24 2.78
C ILE A 235 -10.95 -4.57 3.35
N VAL A 236 -11.14 -5.79 3.86
CA VAL A 236 -12.41 -6.20 4.48
C VAL A 236 -12.70 -5.38 5.75
N SER A 237 -11.68 -5.14 6.58
CA SER A 237 -11.82 -4.32 7.78
C SER A 237 -12.18 -2.86 7.42
N ALA A 238 -11.63 -2.33 6.32
CA ALA A 238 -12.00 -1.01 5.83
C ALA A 238 -13.46 -0.94 5.36
N TYR A 239 -13.96 -1.98 4.69
CA TYR A 239 -15.37 -2.09 4.33
C TYR A 239 -16.26 -2.02 5.58
N LEU A 240 -15.93 -2.81 6.61
CA LEU A 240 -16.69 -2.86 7.86
C LEU A 240 -16.59 -1.56 8.66
N GLY A 241 -15.43 -0.89 8.64
CA GLY A 241 -15.17 0.33 9.38
C GLY A 241 -15.73 1.59 8.73
N TYR A 242 -15.57 1.72 7.40
CA TYR A 242 -15.99 2.93 6.70
C TYR A 242 -17.33 2.81 6.01
N ILE A 243 -17.69 1.66 5.42
CA ILE A 243 -18.79 1.56 4.45
C ILE A 243 -20.06 0.97 5.06
N ARG A 244 -19.92 -0.12 5.81
CA ARG A 244 -21.05 -0.83 6.43
C ARG A 244 -21.81 -0.04 7.51
N PRO A 245 -21.20 0.83 8.32
CA PRO A 245 -21.94 1.54 9.36
C PRO A 245 -23.01 2.41 8.69
N ARG A 246 -24.28 2.03 8.89
CA ARG A 246 -25.45 2.83 8.55
C ARG A 246 -25.43 4.03 9.50
N SER A 247 -24.79 5.11 9.05
CA SER A 247 -24.99 6.45 9.57
C SER A 247 -26.37 6.93 9.18
#